data_AF-A0A662PKW3-F1
#
_entry.id   AF-A0A662PKW3-F1
#
_cell.length_a   1.000
_cell.length_b   1.000
_cell.length_c   1.000
_cell.angle_alpha   90.00
_cell.angle_beta   90.00
_cell.angle_gamma   90.00
#
_symmetry.space_group_name_H-M   'P 1'
#
loop_
_entity.id
_entity.type
_entity.pdbx_description
1 polymer ?
#
loop_
_entity_poly.entity_id
_entity_poly.type
_entity_poly.pdbx_seq_one_letter_code
_entity_poly.pdbx_strand_id
1 'polypeptide(L)'
;MSGDKKIRLAVFKLSSCSGCQQQIIDLGEDLLALTEKIEIAYFLEASSKTSPGPYDVALIEGSVSTPQEVELVKEIRENSKIVVAVGSCATYGGIQALRNWLDFSEVKERVYPNPDWIKALEKSSPVSDYIQV
;
A
#
# COMPACT_ATOMS: atom_id res chain seq x y z
N MET A 1 -34.70 -9.98 -0.03
CA MET A 1 -34.13 -9.54 1.26
C MET A 1 -33.43 -8.23 1.00
N SER A 2 -33.79 -7.16 1.71
CA SER A 2 -33.28 -5.80 1.50
C SER A 2 -31.75 -5.82 1.50
N GLY A 3 -31.14 -5.59 0.33
CA GLY A 3 -29.71 -5.72 0.11
C GLY A 3 -28.96 -4.51 0.65
N ASP A 4 -28.49 -4.60 1.90
CA ASP A 4 -27.54 -3.63 2.40
C ASP A 4 -26.28 -3.64 1.53
N LYS A 5 -25.86 -2.45 1.09
CA LYS A 5 -24.70 -2.28 0.22
C LYS A 5 -23.44 -2.73 0.99
N LYS A 6 -22.74 -3.75 0.48
CA LYS A 6 -21.47 -4.20 1.04
C LYS A 6 -20.44 -3.08 1.05
N ILE A 7 -19.60 -3.05 2.08
CA ILE A 7 -18.48 -2.11 2.20
C ILE A 7 -17.42 -2.48 1.15
N ARG A 8 -17.05 -1.54 0.28
CA ARG A 8 -16.00 -1.76 -0.72
C ARG A 8 -14.62 -1.55 -0.10
N LEU A 9 -13.88 -2.66 0.06
CA LEU A 9 -12.51 -2.69 0.56
C LEU A 9 -11.50 -2.72 -0.59
N ALA A 10 -10.46 -1.90 -0.49
CA ALA A 10 -9.27 -1.99 -1.32
C ALA A 10 -8.02 -2.16 -0.45
N VAL A 11 -7.05 -2.95 -0.93
CA VAL A 11 -5.78 -3.21 -0.28
C VAL A 11 -4.66 -2.93 -1.28
N PHE A 12 -3.86 -1.91 -0.99
CA PHE A 12 -2.79 -1.42 -1.84
C PHE A 12 -1.42 -1.73 -1.25
N LYS A 13 -0.49 -2.01 -2.16
CA LYS A 13 0.92 -2.27 -1.85
C LYS A 13 1.78 -1.15 -2.43
N LEU A 14 2.60 -0.54 -1.59
CA LEU A 14 3.71 0.33 -1.96
C LEU A 14 5.04 -0.44 -1.76
N SER A 15 6.09 0.25 -1.34
CA SER A 15 7.40 -0.35 -1.10
C SER A 15 7.39 -1.09 0.25
N SER A 16 7.20 -2.41 0.18
CA SER A 16 7.00 -3.30 1.34
C SER A 16 7.47 -4.74 1.08
N CYS A 17 7.32 -5.61 2.09
CA CYS A 17 7.61 -7.04 2.02
C CYS A 17 6.37 -7.94 1.79
N SER A 18 5.19 -7.39 1.50
CA SER A 18 3.87 -8.08 1.50
C SER A 18 3.45 -8.68 2.86
N GLY A 19 4.19 -8.45 3.95
CA GLY A 19 3.91 -9.10 5.22
C GLY A 19 2.55 -8.73 5.81
N CYS A 20 2.09 -7.48 5.68
CA CYS A 20 0.80 -7.08 6.23
C CYS A 20 -0.37 -7.67 5.43
N GLN A 21 -0.26 -7.71 4.11
CA GLN A 21 -1.23 -8.38 3.24
C GLN A 21 -1.29 -9.88 3.48
N GLN A 22 -0.15 -10.52 3.72
CA GLN A 22 -0.13 -11.94 4.05
C GLN A 22 -0.89 -12.21 5.35
N GLN A 23 -0.74 -11.36 6.37
CA GLN A 23 -1.52 -11.49 7.61
C GLN A 23 -3.03 -11.31 7.40
N ILE A 24 -3.47 -10.52 6.42
CA ILE A 24 -4.89 -10.44 6.04
C ILE A 24 -5.35 -11.77 5.44
N ILE A 25 -4.55 -12.40 4.58
CA ILE A 25 -4.85 -13.70 3.96
C ILE A 25 -4.85 -14.82 5.03
N ASP A 26 -3.94 -14.77 5.99
CA ASP A 26 -3.80 -15.75 7.06
C ASP A 26 -5.01 -15.81 8.01
N LEU A 27 -5.93 -14.83 7.95
CA LEU A 27 -7.24 -14.90 8.62
C LEU A 27 -8.10 -16.07 8.13
N GLY A 28 -7.85 -16.60 6.93
CA GLY A 28 -8.49 -17.82 6.44
C GLY A 28 -10.02 -17.76 6.46
N GLU A 29 -10.64 -18.59 7.28
CA GLU A 29 -12.10 -18.68 7.41
C GLU A 29 -12.75 -17.37 7.88
N ASP A 30 -12.07 -16.60 8.73
CA ASP A 30 -12.57 -15.31 9.19
C ASP A 30 -12.63 -14.28 8.05
N LEU A 31 -11.66 -14.33 7.12
CA LEU A 31 -11.69 -13.50 5.92
C LEU A 31 -12.87 -13.88 5.02
N LEU A 32 -13.13 -15.19 4.86
CA LEU A 32 -14.27 -15.68 4.09
C LEU A 32 -15.59 -15.23 4.71
N ALA A 33 -15.77 -15.35 6.03
CA ALA A 33 -16.93 -14.83 6.73
C ALA A 33 -17.09 -13.31 6.56
N LEU A 34 -15.98 -12.57 6.55
CA LEU A 34 -16.01 -11.12 6.34
C LEU A 34 -16.53 -10.74 4.95
N THR A 35 -16.30 -11.57 3.91
CA THR A 35 -16.80 -11.32 2.54
C THR A 35 -18.34 -11.33 2.43
N GLU A 36 -19.06 -11.79 3.46
CA GLU A 36 -20.52 -11.59 3.55
C GLU A 36 -20.89 -10.11 3.71
N LYS A 37 -20.02 -9.33 4.38
CA LYS A 37 -20.24 -7.90 4.70
C LYS A 37 -19.43 -6.95 3.83
N ILE A 38 -18.31 -7.41 3.26
CA ILE A 38 -17.42 -6.60 2.41
C ILE A 38 -17.39 -7.10 0.97
N GLU A 39 -17.20 -6.17 0.04
CA GLU A 39 -16.75 -6.44 -1.32
C GLU A 39 -15.25 -6.13 -1.40
N ILE A 40 -14.42 -7.14 -1.65
CA ILE A 40 -12.99 -6.92 -1.93
C ILE A 40 -12.88 -6.43 -3.38
N ALA A 41 -12.83 -5.11 -3.55
CA ALA A 41 -12.82 -4.46 -4.85
C ALA A 41 -11.42 -4.44 -5.48
N TYR A 42 -10.36 -4.34 -4.67
CA TYR A 42 -8.98 -4.34 -5.15
C TYR A 42 -8.09 -5.02 -4.11
N PHE A 43 -7.45 -6.14 -4.47
CA PHE A 43 -6.46 -6.80 -3.61
C PHE A 43 -5.58 -7.73 -4.45
N LEU A 44 -4.50 -7.19 -5.03
CA LEU A 44 -3.69 -7.92 -6.02
C LEU A 44 -2.95 -9.14 -5.46
N GLU A 45 -2.65 -9.19 -4.16
CA GLU A 45 -2.03 -10.36 -3.53
C GLU A 45 -3.02 -11.55 -3.48
N ALA A 46 -4.33 -11.29 -3.36
CA ALA A 46 -5.36 -12.32 -3.24
C ALA A 46 -6.10 -12.61 -4.56
N SER A 47 -6.20 -11.64 -5.48
CA SER A 47 -6.96 -11.81 -6.73
C SER A 47 -6.50 -10.89 -7.85
N SER A 48 -6.55 -11.40 -9.09
CA SER A 48 -6.39 -10.59 -10.30
C SER A 48 -7.66 -9.80 -10.67
N LYS A 49 -8.82 -10.14 -10.07
CA LYS A 49 -10.07 -9.41 -10.29
C LYS A 49 -10.00 -8.08 -9.55
N THR A 50 -10.14 -7.00 -10.28
CA THR A 50 -10.16 -5.64 -9.72
C THR A 50 -11.40 -4.88 -10.17
N SER A 51 -11.84 -3.96 -9.33
CA SER A 51 -12.91 -3.00 -9.59
C SER A 51 -12.42 -1.61 -9.17
N PRO A 52 -12.56 -0.59 -10.03
CA PRO A 52 -12.15 0.76 -9.69
C PRO A 52 -12.98 1.33 -8.53
N GLY A 53 -12.48 2.43 -7.96
CA GLY A 53 -13.15 3.17 -6.90
C GLY A 53 -14.49 3.80 -7.34
N PRO A 54 -15.21 4.46 -6.41
CA PRO A 54 -14.74 4.80 -5.06
C PRO A 54 -14.77 3.61 -4.09
N TYR A 55 -13.83 3.61 -3.15
CA TYR A 55 -13.70 2.65 -2.06
C TYR A 55 -14.25 3.24 -0.76
N ASP A 56 -14.89 2.40 0.05
CA ASP A 56 -15.32 2.81 1.39
C ASP A 56 -14.13 2.80 2.36
N VAL A 57 -13.26 1.80 2.24
CA VAL A 57 -12.01 1.68 3.02
C VAL A 57 -10.87 1.26 2.09
N ALA A 58 -9.75 1.97 2.14
CA ALA A 58 -8.50 1.57 1.53
C ALA A 58 -7.44 1.31 2.60
N LEU A 59 -6.86 0.12 2.59
CA LEU A 59 -5.69 -0.24 3.39
C LEU A 59 -4.44 -0.03 2.54
N ILE A 60 -3.46 0.68 3.06
CA ILE A 60 -2.17 0.91 2.38
C ILE A 60 -1.06 0.27 3.21
N GLU A 61 -0.41 -0.74 2.65
CA GLU A 61 0.84 -1.29 3.16
C GLU A 61 2.03 -0.68 2.41
N GLY A 62 3.13 -0.43 3.12
CA GLY A 62 4.39 -0.04 2.53
C GLY A 62 4.68 1.45 2.65
N SER A 63 5.96 1.78 2.58
CA SER A 63 6.42 3.16 2.57
C SER A 63 6.35 3.73 1.15
N VAL A 64 6.33 5.06 1.03
CA VAL A 64 6.45 5.75 -0.26
C VAL A 64 7.92 5.95 -0.57
N SER A 65 8.40 5.34 -1.67
CA SER A 65 9.82 5.28 -2.00
C SER A 65 10.14 5.67 -3.46
N THR A 66 9.11 5.80 -4.31
CA THR A 66 9.23 6.15 -5.73
C THR A 66 8.30 7.30 -6.13
N PRO A 67 8.61 8.06 -7.20
CA PRO A 67 7.70 9.08 -7.71
C PRO A 67 6.31 8.53 -8.10
N GLN A 68 6.23 7.31 -8.61
CA GLN A 68 4.99 6.66 -8.99
C GLN A 68 4.10 6.36 -7.77
N GLU A 69 4.71 5.95 -6.66
CA GLU A 69 3.98 5.72 -5.41
C GLU A 69 3.43 7.03 -4.82
N VAL A 70 4.12 8.16 -5.01
CA VAL A 70 3.62 9.49 -4.58
C VAL A 70 2.29 9.81 -5.28
N GLU A 71 2.21 9.54 -6.58
CA GLU A 71 0.98 9.77 -7.33
C GLU A 71 -0.10 8.74 -6.98
N LEU A 72 0.30 7.47 -6.81
CA LEU A 72 -0.61 6.40 -6.42
C LEU A 72 -1.27 6.67 -5.06
N VAL A 73 -0.53 7.12 -4.03
CA VAL A 73 -1.14 7.39 -2.71
C VAL A 73 -2.16 8.52 -2.77
N LYS A 74 -1.93 9.55 -3.58
CA LYS A 74 -2.89 10.64 -3.80
C LYS A 74 -4.14 10.11 -4.51
N GLU A 75 -3.97 9.31 -5.55
CA GLU A 75 -5.10 8.67 -6.26
C GLU A 75 -5.93 7.78 -5.32
N ILE A 76 -5.26 6.99 -4.46
CA ILE A 76 -5.94 6.17 -3.46
C ILE A 76 -6.74 7.06 -2.51
N ARG A 77 -6.15 8.15 -2.03
CA ARG A 77 -6.82 9.09 -1.11
C ARG A 77 -8.05 9.75 -1.74
N GLU A 78 -7.95 10.19 -2.98
CA GLU A 78 -9.06 10.79 -3.73
C GLU A 78 -10.20 9.80 -3.99
N ASN A 79 -9.86 8.53 -4.24
CA ASN A 79 -10.83 7.48 -4.54
C ASN A 79 -11.32 6.71 -3.31
N SER A 80 -11.03 7.16 -2.09
CA SER A 80 -11.36 6.43 -0.86
C SER A 80 -11.99 7.33 0.20
N LYS A 81 -13.04 6.84 0.87
CA LYS A 81 -13.64 7.56 2.02
C LYS A 81 -12.75 7.48 3.25
N ILE A 82 -12.27 6.29 3.59
CA ILE A 82 -11.34 6.06 4.70
C ILE A 82 -10.07 5.45 4.11
N VAL A 83 -8.91 5.96 4.53
CA VAL A 83 -7.60 5.37 4.22
C VAL A 83 -6.96 4.99 5.54
N VAL A 84 -6.35 3.81 5.61
CA VAL A 84 -5.65 3.32 6.79
C VAL A 84 -4.25 2.90 6.38
N ALA A 85 -3.24 3.51 6.99
CA ALA A 85 -1.86 3.04 6.87
C ALA A 85 -1.69 1.76 7.73
N VAL A 86 -1.33 0.65 7.10
CA VAL A 86 -1.20 -0.66 7.77
C VAL A 86 0.27 -1.07 7.83
N GLY A 87 0.74 -1.31 9.06
CA GLY A 87 2.08 -1.82 9.36
C GLY A 87 3.17 -0.74 9.42
N SER A 88 4.29 -1.11 10.04
CA SER A 88 5.39 -0.18 10.35
C SER A 88 5.96 0.55 9.13
N CYS A 89 5.92 -0.09 7.95
CA CYS A 89 6.38 0.53 6.70
C CYS A 89 5.50 1.72 6.31
N ALA A 90 4.17 1.56 6.33
CA ALA A 90 3.24 2.62 5.97
C ALA A 90 3.17 3.72 7.03
N THR A 91 3.29 3.35 8.32
CA THR A 91 3.16 4.29 9.44
C THR A 91 4.44 5.07 9.75
N TYR A 92 5.62 4.45 9.59
CA TYR A 92 6.90 5.04 10.02
C TYR A 92 8.03 4.94 8.97
N GLY A 93 7.74 4.44 7.77
CA GLY A 93 8.74 4.17 6.73
C GLY A 93 9.42 2.80 6.85
N GLY A 94 9.37 2.14 8.02
CA GLY A 94 9.83 0.75 8.22
C GLY A 94 11.33 0.53 7.99
N ILE A 95 11.68 -0.71 7.60
CA ILE A 95 13.08 -1.09 7.29
C ILE A 95 13.60 -0.29 6.09
N GLN A 96 12.73 0.07 5.15
CA GLN A 96 13.06 0.84 3.95
C GLN A 96 13.63 2.22 4.30
N ALA A 97 13.12 2.84 5.37
CA ALA A 97 13.59 4.14 5.86
C ALA A 97 15.02 4.12 6.43
N LEU A 98 15.65 2.95 6.63
CA LEU A 98 17.07 2.87 6.98
C LEU A 98 17.96 3.55 5.92
N ARG A 99 17.54 3.56 4.64
CA ARG A 99 18.27 4.27 3.58
C ARG A 99 18.35 5.78 3.81
N ASN A 100 17.45 6.37 4.60
CA ASN A 100 17.39 7.81 4.83
C ASN A 100 18.58 8.35 5.63
N TRP A 101 19.39 7.45 6.22
CA TRP A 101 20.61 7.75 6.96
C TRP A 101 21.87 7.56 6.11
N LEU A 102 21.71 7.21 4.83
CA LEU A 102 22.77 6.97 3.86
C LEU A 102 22.63 7.97 2.70
N ASP A 103 23.66 8.10 1.89
CA ASP A 103 23.52 8.69 0.55
C ASP A 103 22.91 7.62 -0.37
N PHE A 104 21.67 7.83 -0.82
CA PHE A 104 20.99 6.82 -1.62
C PHE A 104 21.59 6.68 -3.02
N SER A 105 22.33 7.69 -3.51
CA SER A 105 23.07 7.60 -4.77
C SER A 105 24.20 6.57 -4.67
N GLU A 106 24.96 6.57 -3.56
CA GLU A 106 25.99 5.56 -3.31
C GLU A 106 25.39 4.14 -3.21
N VAL A 107 24.21 4.01 -2.61
CA VAL A 107 23.49 2.72 -2.53
C VAL A 107 23.14 2.21 -3.94
N LYS A 108 22.64 3.08 -4.82
CA LYS A 108 22.32 2.70 -6.21
C LYS A 108 23.56 2.30 -7.00
N GLU A 109 24.65 3.06 -6.90
CA GLU A 109 25.93 2.76 -7.54
C GLU A 109 26.52 1.42 -7.12
N ARG A 110 26.31 1.04 -5.86
CA ARG A 110 26.81 -0.25 -5.34
C ARG A 110 26.02 -1.46 -5.86
N VAL A 111 24.73 -1.30 -6.14
CA VAL A 111 23.84 -2.41 -6.53
C VAL A 111 23.70 -2.52 -8.04
N TYR A 112 23.67 -1.39 -8.76
CA TYR A 112 23.34 -1.36 -10.18
C TYR A 112 24.51 -0.86 -11.03
N PRO A 113 24.79 -1.49 -12.19
CA PRO A 113 25.82 -1.02 -13.12
C PRO A 113 25.55 0.39 -13.67
N ASN A 114 24.27 0.77 -13.78
CA ASN A 114 23.84 2.11 -14.13
C ASN A 114 22.75 2.58 -13.14
N PRO A 115 23.08 3.51 -12.22
CA PRO A 115 22.13 4.04 -11.23
C PRO A 115 20.88 4.70 -11.83
N ASP A 116 20.95 5.24 -13.04
CA ASP A 116 19.86 5.99 -13.67
C ASP A 116 18.69 5.10 -14.11
N TRP A 117 18.89 3.78 -14.15
CA TRP A 117 17.80 2.82 -14.39
C TRP A 117 16.76 2.83 -13.26
N ILE A 118 17.17 3.25 -12.06
CA ILE A 118 16.34 3.17 -10.86
C ILE A 118 15.75 4.53 -10.54
N LYS A 119 14.47 4.68 -10.89
CA LYS A 119 13.66 5.84 -10.50
C LYS A 119 13.12 5.62 -9.09
N ALA A 120 13.79 6.22 -8.11
CA ALA A 120 13.37 6.20 -6.72
C ALA A 120 13.63 7.57 -6.08
N LEU A 121 12.85 7.89 -5.05
CA LEU A 121 13.06 9.06 -4.21
C LEU A 121 14.32 8.85 -3.36
N GLU A 122 14.91 9.96 -2.92
CA GLU A 122 16.06 9.92 -2.00
C GLU A 122 15.69 9.27 -0.66
N LYS A 123 14.46 9.48 -0.19
CA LYS A 123 13.97 9.00 1.10
C LYS A 123 12.81 8.02 0.94
N SER A 124 12.71 7.08 1.87
CA SER A 124 11.51 6.27 2.09
C SER A 124 10.74 6.85 3.27
N SER A 125 9.48 7.23 3.06
CA SER A 125 8.68 7.96 4.05
C SER A 125 7.35 7.28 4.35
N PRO A 126 6.75 7.53 5.53
CA PRO A 126 5.41 7.07 5.84
C PRO A 126 4.36 7.72 4.93
N VAL A 127 3.21 7.07 4.81
CA VAL A 127 2.09 7.53 3.97
C VAL A 127 1.55 8.89 4.43
N SER A 128 1.60 9.16 5.74
CA SER A 128 1.17 10.42 6.35
C SER A 128 1.95 11.66 5.91
N ASP A 129 3.15 11.48 5.32
CA ASP A 129 3.92 12.60 4.76
C ASP A 129 3.27 13.13 3.46
N TYR A 130 2.39 12.34 2.82
CA TYR A 130 1.85 12.64 1.48
C TYR A 130 0.34 12.84 1.47
N ILE A 131 -0.41 12.14 2.32
CA ILE A 131 -1.87 12.19 2.38
C ILE A 131 -2.37 12.09 3.83
N GLN A 132 -3.62 12.52 4.07
CA GLN A 132 -4.28 12.27 5.35
C GLN A 132 -4.69 10.79 5.47
N VAL A 133 -4.17 10.14 6.49
CA VAL A 133 -4.49 8.77 6.94
C VAL A 133 -5.04 8.77 8.35
#